data_AF-A0A6M5YTG9-F1
#
_entry.id   AF-A0A6M5YTG9-F1
#
_cell.length_a   1.000
_cell.length_b   1.000
_cell.length_c   1.000
_cell.angle_alpha   90.00
_cell.angle_beta   90.00
_cell.angle_gamma   90.00
#
_symmetry.space_group_name_H-M   'P 1'
#
loop_
_entity.id
_entity.type
_entity.pdbx_description
1 polymer ?
#
loop_
_entity_poly.entity_id
_entity_poly.type
_entity_poly.pdbx_seq_one_letter_code
_entity_poly.pdbx_strand_id
1 'polypeptide(L)'
;MLQTHEDFLTAIAAQPTDRTLRLVYADWLDERADPRGELIRVEDEMRHLPVFADRFWERKPRRNALRADAGPEWCERMRYGTECAPVFGHGIPTGWRERWRLVREFTERWHRIPMPDVSGEHAEMTEAETRLGRQLPPSVREWLAFSCDAPTRPRVCRLSNGELGRVPGEPAVPLWLGADPFVPLSYAAVRYDDLALTDPPVRGFNLAVTQEGDASRPLAGVVPNTVSGFAIDHSVADVEGGWGGYWLSTDRGEEWRQRLRDAFPCRATLEGIEYFEANDLVVRVAPLRNEPYRPGPLLAERPPLRFSGERVTVSAQAAAGVDARRVPAVVRELARRATLFHGNLGPPNGVPF
;
A
#
# COMPACT_ATOMS: atom_id res chain seq x y z
N MET A 1 -1.49 11.16 -41.97
CA MET A 1 -2.43 10.07 -41.62
C MET A 1 -1.60 8.95 -41.03
N LEU A 2 -2.02 8.40 -39.88
CA LEU A 2 -1.42 7.20 -39.33
C LEU A 2 -1.94 6.03 -40.17
N GLN A 3 -1.06 5.35 -40.93
CA GLN A 3 -1.47 4.32 -41.89
C GLN A 3 -1.03 2.92 -41.46
N THR A 4 -0.03 2.85 -40.58
CA THR A 4 0.55 1.59 -40.11
C THR A 4 0.38 1.42 -38.61
N HIS A 5 0.47 0.17 -38.15
CA HIS A 5 0.55 -0.20 -36.73
C HIS A 5 1.62 0.61 -35.97
N GLU A 6 2.79 0.77 -36.59
CA GLU A 6 3.94 1.46 -36.00
C GLU A 6 3.73 2.97 -35.88
N ASP A 7 2.98 3.58 -36.81
CA ASP A 7 2.62 5.00 -36.71
C ASP A 7 1.76 5.25 -35.46
N PHE A 8 0.77 4.37 -35.21
CA PHE A 8 -0.08 4.47 -34.01
C PHE A 8 0.71 4.29 -32.73
N LEU A 9 1.55 3.26 -32.64
CA LEU A 9 2.33 2.99 -31.43
C LEU A 9 3.33 4.12 -31.14
N THR A 10 3.95 4.68 -32.18
CA THR A 10 4.83 5.86 -32.04
C THR A 10 4.06 7.08 -31.53
N ALA A 11 2.88 7.34 -32.10
CA ALA A 11 2.04 8.46 -31.68
C ALA A 11 1.53 8.30 -30.24
N ILE A 12 1.11 7.10 -29.84
CA ILE A 12 0.66 6.79 -28.47
C ILE A 12 1.83 6.90 -27.47
N ALA A 13 3.03 6.46 -27.85
CA ALA A 13 4.22 6.62 -27.02
C ALA A 13 4.55 8.11 -26.78
N ALA A 14 4.35 8.96 -27.79
CA ALA A 14 4.54 10.40 -27.68
C ALA A 14 3.47 11.08 -26.81
N GLN A 15 2.22 10.58 -26.82
CA GLN A 15 1.10 11.11 -26.06
C GLN A 15 0.32 10.00 -25.32
N PRO A 16 0.90 9.41 -24.26
CA PRO A 16 0.33 8.23 -23.59
C PRO A 16 -0.92 8.56 -22.76
N THR A 17 -1.40 9.80 -22.74
CA THR A 17 -2.66 10.18 -22.10
C THR A 17 -3.74 10.57 -23.12
N ASP A 18 -3.43 10.59 -24.42
CA ASP A 18 -4.41 10.89 -25.46
C ASP A 18 -5.36 9.70 -25.65
N ARG A 19 -6.51 9.81 -25.01
CA ARG A 19 -7.62 8.86 -25.11
C ARG A 19 -8.14 8.74 -26.54
N THR A 20 -8.28 9.84 -27.26
CA THR A 20 -8.85 9.84 -28.61
C THR A 20 -7.96 9.02 -29.54
N LEU A 21 -6.64 9.24 -29.48
CA LEU A 21 -5.68 8.50 -30.27
C LEU A 21 -5.73 6.98 -30.00
N ARG A 22 -5.87 6.58 -28.73
CA ARG A 22 -6.02 5.17 -28.35
C ARG A 22 -7.30 4.56 -28.92
N LEU A 23 -8.42 5.26 -28.85
CA LEU A 23 -9.69 4.74 -29.35
C LEU A 23 -9.71 4.64 -30.88
N VAL A 24 -9.14 5.61 -31.60
CA VAL A 24 -8.95 5.50 -33.06
C VAL A 24 -8.10 4.29 -33.43
N TYR A 25 -7.04 4.02 -32.64
CA TYR A 25 -6.24 2.83 -32.85
C TYR A 25 -7.00 1.53 -32.53
N ALA A 26 -7.87 1.54 -31.52
CA ALA A 26 -8.76 0.41 -31.23
C ALA A 26 -9.72 0.12 -32.39
N ASP A 27 -10.32 1.16 -33.00
CA ASP A 27 -11.17 1.00 -34.18
C ASP A 27 -10.38 0.40 -35.36
N TRP A 28 -9.15 0.86 -35.60
CA TRP A 28 -8.26 0.31 -36.63
C TRP A 28 -7.90 -1.17 -36.40
N LEU A 29 -7.76 -1.59 -35.14
CA LEU A 29 -7.51 -2.99 -34.75
C LEU A 29 -8.76 -3.86 -34.95
N ASP A 30 -9.95 -3.35 -34.60
CA ASP A 30 -11.21 -4.06 -34.77
C ASP A 30 -11.53 -4.35 -36.24
N GLU A 31 -11.26 -3.40 -37.14
CA GLU A 31 -11.40 -3.60 -38.59
C GLU A 31 -10.57 -4.80 -39.11
N ARG A 32 -9.54 -5.20 -38.35
CA ARG A 32 -8.66 -6.33 -38.64
C ARG A 32 -8.96 -7.56 -37.78
N ALA A 33 -10.05 -7.52 -37.01
CA ALA A 33 -10.43 -8.54 -36.04
C ALA A 33 -9.33 -8.86 -35.02
N ASP A 34 -8.56 -7.84 -34.62
CA ASP A 34 -7.46 -7.98 -33.66
C ASP A 34 -7.97 -7.78 -32.22
N PRO A 35 -7.81 -8.76 -31.30
CA PRO A 35 -8.35 -8.67 -29.93
C PRO A 35 -7.74 -7.54 -29.10
N ARG A 36 -6.62 -6.95 -29.54
CA ARG A 36 -6.00 -5.79 -28.88
C ARG A 36 -6.90 -4.55 -28.93
N GLY A 37 -7.82 -4.44 -29.89
CA GLY A 37 -8.82 -3.36 -29.93
C GLY A 37 -9.77 -3.40 -28.73
N GLU A 38 -10.21 -4.60 -28.34
CA GLU A 38 -10.99 -4.81 -27.11
C GLU A 38 -10.18 -4.45 -25.86
N LEU A 39 -8.92 -4.88 -25.80
CA LEU A 39 -8.04 -4.56 -24.66
C LEU A 39 -7.95 -3.05 -24.42
N ILE A 40 -7.74 -2.27 -25.48
CA ILE A 40 -7.66 -0.81 -25.37
C ILE A 40 -8.92 -0.23 -24.75
N ARG A 41 -10.11 -0.70 -25.15
CA ARG A 41 -11.38 -0.19 -24.63
C ARG A 41 -11.61 -0.61 -23.18
N VAL A 42 -11.26 -1.85 -22.82
CA VAL A 42 -11.34 -2.31 -21.43
C VAL A 42 -10.40 -1.49 -20.53
N GLU A 43 -9.18 -1.22 -20.98
CA GLU A 43 -8.24 -0.35 -20.26
C GLU A 43 -8.76 1.08 -20.13
N ASP A 44 -9.32 1.66 -21.19
CA ASP A 44 -9.94 2.99 -21.18
C ASP A 44 -11.12 3.07 -20.20
N GLU A 45 -12.03 2.08 -20.24
CA GLU A 45 -13.16 1.98 -19.30
C GLU A 45 -12.64 1.91 -17.86
N MET A 46 -11.69 1.02 -17.57
CA MET A 46 -11.15 0.81 -16.23
C MET A 46 -10.38 2.02 -15.67
N ARG A 47 -9.80 2.89 -16.52
CA ARG A 47 -9.12 4.13 -16.09
C ARG A 47 -10.06 5.15 -15.47
N HIS A 48 -11.35 5.07 -15.77
CA HIS A 48 -12.37 6.00 -15.28
C HIS A 48 -13.22 5.43 -14.15
N LEU A 49 -13.03 4.15 -13.80
CA LEU A 49 -13.75 3.50 -12.72
C LEU A 49 -12.96 3.58 -11.41
N PRO A 50 -13.63 3.81 -10.26
CA PRO A 50 -13.01 3.55 -8.97
C PRO A 50 -12.54 2.11 -8.90
N VAL A 51 -11.29 1.90 -8.48
CA VAL A 51 -10.68 0.55 -8.39
C VAL A 51 -11.40 -0.40 -7.44
N PHE A 52 -12.30 0.12 -6.61
CA PHE A 52 -13.11 -0.64 -5.68
C PHE A 52 -14.56 -0.89 -6.16
N ALA A 53 -14.97 -0.34 -7.30
CA ALA A 53 -16.31 -0.53 -7.85
C ALA A 53 -16.48 -1.94 -8.42
N ASP A 54 -17.68 -2.52 -8.31
CA ASP A 54 -17.98 -3.86 -8.87
C ASP A 54 -17.61 -3.96 -10.35
N ARG A 55 -17.96 -2.94 -11.13
CA ARG A 55 -17.66 -2.87 -12.57
C ARG A 55 -16.16 -2.98 -12.88
N PHE A 56 -15.30 -2.43 -12.04
CA PHE A 56 -13.86 -2.55 -12.20
C PHE A 56 -13.42 -4.01 -12.09
N TRP A 57 -13.93 -4.72 -11.09
CA TRP A 57 -13.61 -6.12 -10.83
C TRP A 57 -14.27 -7.08 -11.82
N GLU A 58 -15.45 -6.76 -12.36
CA GLU A 58 -16.05 -7.50 -13.48
C GLU A 58 -15.16 -7.45 -14.74
N ARG A 59 -14.54 -6.29 -15.01
CA ARG A 59 -13.69 -6.10 -16.19
C ARG A 59 -12.28 -6.69 -16.02
N LYS A 60 -11.77 -6.74 -14.79
CA LYS A 60 -10.40 -7.15 -14.48
C LYS A 60 -10.00 -8.54 -15.04
N PRO A 61 -10.80 -9.61 -14.91
CA PRO A 61 -10.47 -10.91 -15.52
C PRO A 61 -10.33 -10.83 -17.05
N ARG A 62 -11.25 -10.13 -17.72
CA ARG A 62 -11.19 -9.96 -19.18
C ARG A 62 -9.97 -9.15 -19.61
N ARG A 63 -9.67 -8.05 -18.91
CA ARG A 63 -8.42 -7.28 -19.08
C ARG A 63 -7.19 -8.17 -18.98
N ASN A 64 -7.12 -9.00 -17.95
CA ASN A 64 -5.95 -9.85 -17.69
C ASN A 64 -5.77 -10.91 -18.79
N ALA A 65 -6.85 -11.55 -19.23
CA ALA A 65 -6.82 -12.49 -20.36
C ALA A 65 -6.31 -11.80 -21.65
N LEU A 66 -6.87 -10.64 -21.97
CA LEU A 66 -6.47 -9.87 -23.15
C LEU A 66 -5.01 -9.39 -23.08
N ARG A 67 -4.51 -9.00 -21.90
CA ARG A 67 -3.08 -8.65 -21.70
C ARG A 67 -2.16 -9.84 -21.95
N ALA A 68 -2.55 -11.03 -21.48
CA ALA A 68 -1.79 -12.25 -21.72
C ALA A 68 -1.71 -12.55 -23.23
N ASP A 69 -2.84 -12.46 -23.93
CA ASP A 69 -2.93 -12.69 -25.38
C ASP A 69 -2.15 -11.63 -26.20
N ALA A 70 -2.16 -10.36 -25.78
CA ALA A 70 -1.47 -9.28 -26.47
C ALA A 70 0.06 -9.35 -26.36
N GLY A 71 0.58 -10.04 -25.34
CA GLY A 71 2.00 -10.17 -25.07
C GLY A 71 2.62 -8.98 -24.32
N PRO A 72 3.71 -9.22 -23.56
CA PRO A 72 4.31 -8.22 -22.67
C PRO A 72 4.94 -7.04 -23.42
N GLU A 73 5.57 -7.25 -24.58
CA GLU A 73 6.20 -6.17 -25.37
C GLU A 73 5.15 -5.14 -25.84
N TRP A 74 4.02 -5.61 -26.36
CA TRP A 74 2.94 -4.72 -26.77
C TRP A 74 2.33 -3.98 -25.58
N CYS A 75 2.12 -4.69 -24.46
CA CYS A 75 1.64 -4.07 -23.22
C CYS A 75 2.60 -2.99 -22.71
N GLU A 76 3.91 -3.23 -22.77
CA GLU A 76 4.93 -2.26 -22.39
C GLU A 76 4.89 -1.01 -23.28
N ARG A 77 4.82 -1.17 -24.61
CA ARG A 77 4.68 -0.05 -25.56
C ARG A 77 3.42 0.77 -25.32
N MET A 78 2.31 0.12 -24.99
CA MET A 78 1.03 0.77 -24.64
C MET A 78 1.00 1.32 -23.21
N ARG A 79 2.01 0.98 -22.41
CA ARG A 79 2.14 1.29 -20.97
C ARG A 79 1.03 0.68 -20.12
N TYR A 80 0.55 -0.49 -20.52
CA TYR A 80 -0.43 -1.27 -19.77
C TYR A 80 0.29 -2.14 -18.75
N GLY A 81 -0.01 -1.90 -17.47
CA GLY A 81 0.62 -2.60 -16.34
C GLY A 81 2.01 -2.09 -15.96
N THR A 82 2.57 -1.12 -16.69
CA THR A 82 3.88 -0.52 -16.35
C THR A 82 3.76 0.82 -15.62
N GLU A 83 2.67 1.58 -15.82
CA GLU A 83 2.37 2.79 -15.06
C GLU A 83 1.50 2.48 -13.85
N CYS A 84 1.95 2.90 -12.66
CA CYS A 84 1.12 2.93 -11.46
C CYS A 84 0.27 4.20 -11.48
N ALA A 85 -0.84 4.18 -12.24
CA ALA A 85 -1.83 5.25 -12.20
C ALA A 85 -2.45 5.34 -10.78
N PRO A 86 -2.73 6.56 -10.27
CA PRO A 86 -3.22 6.74 -8.92
C PRO A 86 -4.46 5.90 -8.60
N VAL A 87 -4.39 5.09 -7.55
CA VAL A 87 -5.52 4.29 -7.07
C VAL A 87 -6.40 5.06 -6.08
N PHE A 88 -5.85 6.07 -5.42
CA PHE A 88 -6.57 6.94 -4.47
C PHE A 88 -7.28 8.12 -5.14
N GLY A 89 -7.27 8.20 -6.48
CA GLY A 89 -7.90 9.29 -7.24
C GLY A 89 -9.41 9.44 -7.03
N HIS A 90 -10.08 8.37 -6.62
CA HIS A 90 -11.50 8.35 -6.26
C HIS A 90 -11.76 8.39 -4.75
N GLY A 91 -10.73 8.72 -3.95
CA GLY A 91 -10.76 8.66 -2.49
C GLY A 91 -10.61 7.24 -1.94
N ILE A 92 -10.69 7.13 -0.61
CA ILE A 92 -10.70 5.85 0.10
C ILE A 92 -12.15 5.56 0.50
N PRO A 93 -12.72 4.40 0.13
CA PRO A 93 -14.10 4.08 0.44
C PRO A 93 -14.30 3.86 1.95
N THR A 94 -15.53 4.01 2.44
CA THR A 94 -15.86 3.83 3.85
C THR A 94 -16.16 2.37 4.21
N GLY A 95 -16.61 1.56 3.24
CA GLY A 95 -16.91 0.15 3.43
C GLY A 95 -15.67 -0.73 3.41
N TRP A 96 -15.64 -1.74 4.27
CA TRP A 96 -14.49 -2.65 4.43
C TRP A 96 -14.19 -3.43 3.14
N ARG A 97 -15.23 -3.90 2.43
CA ARG A 97 -15.08 -4.68 1.19
C ARG A 97 -14.43 -3.85 0.09
N GLU A 98 -14.89 -2.61 -0.09
CA GLU A 98 -14.36 -1.68 -1.06
C GLU A 98 -12.91 -1.29 -0.71
N ARG A 99 -12.59 -1.14 0.59
CA ARG A 99 -11.20 -0.89 1.02
C ARG A 99 -10.30 -2.07 0.70
N TRP A 100 -10.74 -3.30 0.87
CA TRP A 100 -9.95 -4.48 0.51
C TRP A 100 -9.68 -4.60 -0.97
N ARG A 101 -10.66 -4.24 -1.81
CA ARG A 101 -10.45 -4.11 -3.25
C ARG A 101 -9.41 -3.03 -3.58
N LEU A 102 -9.48 -1.87 -2.91
CA LEU A 102 -8.46 -0.83 -3.05
C LEU A 102 -7.07 -1.33 -2.64
N VAL A 103 -6.94 -2.05 -1.52
CA VAL A 103 -5.68 -2.67 -1.06
C VAL A 103 -5.13 -3.62 -2.13
N ARG A 104 -5.95 -4.55 -2.60
CA ARG A 104 -5.55 -5.54 -3.61
C ARG A 104 -5.10 -4.90 -4.92
N GLU A 105 -5.83 -3.89 -5.41
CA GLU A 105 -5.41 -3.19 -6.63
C GLU A 105 -4.17 -2.32 -6.42
N PHE A 106 -4.02 -1.67 -5.25
CA PHE A 106 -2.79 -0.98 -4.88
C PHE A 106 -1.60 -1.94 -4.94
N THR A 107 -1.69 -3.06 -4.20
CA THR A 107 -0.66 -4.11 -4.17
C THR A 107 -0.35 -4.62 -5.57
N GLU A 108 -1.36 -4.91 -6.40
CA GLU A 108 -1.11 -5.40 -7.77
C GLU A 108 -0.31 -4.41 -8.61
N ARG A 109 -0.71 -3.14 -8.63
CA ARG A 109 -0.02 -2.12 -9.44
C ARG A 109 1.37 -1.83 -8.92
N TRP A 110 1.46 -1.54 -7.62
CA TRP A 110 2.67 -1.05 -6.98
C TRP A 110 3.73 -2.13 -6.78
N HIS A 111 3.31 -3.40 -6.71
CA HIS A 111 4.20 -4.52 -6.40
C HIS A 111 4.29 -5.52 -7.53
N ARG A 112 3.49 -5.36 -8.58
CA ARG A 112 3.43 -6.26 -9.75
C ARG A 112 3.12 -7.70 -9.34
N ILE A 113 2.29 -7.87 -8.31
CA ILE A 113 1.81 -9.16 -7.81
C ILE A 113 0.36 -9.30 -8.26
N PRO A 114 -0.02 -10.29 -9.08
CA PRO A 114 -1.42 -10.47 -9.46
C PRO A 114 -2.32 -10.67 -8.22
N MET A 115 -3.37 -9.87 -8.07
CA MET A 115 -4.29 -9.96 -6.92
C MET A 115 -5.72 -10.26 -7.39
N PRO A 116 -6.32 -11.42 -7.01
CA PRO A 116 -7.72 -11.72 -7.29
C PRO A 116 -8.67 -10.86 -6.44
N ASP A 117 -9.97 -10.77 -6.81
CA ASP A 117 -10.99 -10.04 -6.02
C ASP A 117 -11.19 -10.69 -4.64
N VAL A 118 -11.18 -12.03 -4.62
CA VAL A 118 -11.29 -12.86 -3.43
C VAL A 118 -10.25 -13.98 -3.52
N SER A 119 -9.57 -14.27 -2.41
CA SER A 119 -8.62 -15.40 -2.37
C SER A 119 -9.36 -16.74 -2.42
N GLY A 120 -8.72 -17.75 -3.00
CA GLY A 120 -9.21 -19.12 -3.00
C GLY A 120 -8.84 -19.94 -1.76
N GLU A 121 -7.99 -19.43 -0.87
CA GLU A 121 -7.41 -20.21 0.22
C GLU A 121 -8.31 -20.31 1.47
N HIS A 122 -9.45 -20.99 1.33
CA HIS A 122 -10.41 -21.19 2.42
C HIS A 122 -9.93 -22.15 3.52
N ALA A 123 -8.98 -23.04 3.22
CA ALA A 123 -8.50 -24.06 4.14
C ALA A 123 -7.77 -23.45 5.35
N GLU A 124 -6.87 -22.50 5.12
CA GLU A 124 -6.08 -21.87 6.18
C GLU A 124 -6.95 -21.04 7.14
N MET A 125 -7.95 -20.33 6.60
CA MET A 125 -8.94 -19.63 7.41
C MET A 125 -9.73 -20.60 8.30
N THR A 126 -10.17 -21.73 7.74
CA THR A 126 -10.92 -22.75 8.48
C THR A 126 -10.06 -23.36 9.62
N GLU A 127 -8.78 -23.61 9.36
CA GLU A 127 -7.83 -24.08 10.37
C GLU A 127 -7.64 -23.05 11.50
N ALA A 128 -7.42 -21.78 11.14
CA ALA A 128 -7.26 -20.69 12.11
C ALA A 128 -8.50 -20.54 13.01
N GLU A 129 -9.70 -20.56 12.42
CA GLU A 129 -10.97 -20.50 13.15
C GLU A 129 -11.19 -21.71 14.06
N THR A 130 -10.86 -22.90 13.59
CA THR A 130 -10.94 -24.14 14.37
C THR A 130 -10.03 -24.05 15.60
N ARG A 131 -8.79 -23.60 15.43
CA ARG A 131 -7.85 -23.44 16.56
C ARG A 131 -8.28 -22.36 17.55
N LEU A 132 -8.85 -21.26 17.05
CA LEU A 132 -9.35 -20.18 17.91
C LEU A 132 -10.70 -20.52 18.57
N GLY A 133 -11.37 -21.59 18.10
CA GLY A 133 -12.70 -21.99 18.56
C GLY A 133 -13.78 -20.95 18.27
N ARG A 134 -13.62 -20.15 17.21
CA ARG A 134 -14.53 -19.07 16.84
C ARG A 134 -14.38 -18.66 15.38
N GLN A 135 -15.43 -18.09 14.81
CA GLN A 135 -15.37 -17.44 13.51
C GLN A 135 -14.66 -16.08 13.60
N LEU A 136 -13.84 -15.79 12.60
CA LEU A 136 -13.16 -14.52 12.44
C LEU A 136 -14.03 -13.51 11.67
N PRO A 137 -13.93 -12.22 11.97
CA PRO A 137 -14.51 -11.15 11.17
C PRO A 137 -14.15 -11.25 9.69
N PRO A 138 -15.04 -10.84 8.77
CA PRO A 138 -14.73 -10.77 7.34
C PRO A 138 -13.44 -10.01 7.02
N SER A 139 -13.18 -8.86 7.65
CA SER A 139 -11.95 -8.10 7.39
C SER A 139 -10.69 -8.81 7.91
N VAL A 140 -10.79 -9.56 9.02
CA VAL A 140 -9.66 -10.38 9.53
C VAL A 140 -9.41 -11.58 8.61
N ARG A 141 -10.47 -12.26 8.15
CA ARG A 141 -10.39 -13.32 7.13
C ARG A 141 -9.70 -12.81 5.86
N GLU A 142 -10.11 -11.63 5.40
CA GLU A 142 -9.55 -11.01 4.20
C GLU A 142 -8.07 -10.63 4.39
N TRP A 143 -7.66 -10.21 5.58
CA TRP A 143 -6.24 -9.99 5.89
C TRP A 143 -5.42 -11.27 5.78
N LEU A 144 -5.90 -12.38 6.33
CA LEU A 144 -5.22 -13.68 6.21
C LEU A 144 -5.09 -14.10 4.75
N ALA A 145 -6.20 -14.04 4.01
CA ALA A 145 -6.25 -14.30 2.57
C ALA A 145 -5.25 -13.42 1.79
N PHE A 146 -5.24 -12.12 2.06
CA PHE A 146 -4.34 -11.17 1.44
C PHE A 146 -2.86 -11.48 1.71
N SER A 147 -2.50 -11.83 2.96
CA SER A 147 -1.13 -12.22 3.31
C SER A 147 -0.65 -13.48 2.58
N CYS A 148 -1.56 -14.38 2.21
CA CYS A 148 -1.24 -15.58 1.44
C CYS A 148 -1.13 -15.30 -0.06
N ASP A 149 -1.98 -14.42 -0.60
CA ASP A 149 -1.93 -13.97 -1.99
C ASP A 149 -0.68 -13.11 -2.31
N ALA A 150 -0.06 -12.50 -1.29
CA ALA A 150 1.13 -11.64 -1.41
C ALA A 150 2.43 -12.25 -0.81
N PRO A 151 2.85 -13.49 -1.16
CA PRO A 151 3.84 -14.26 -0.41
C PRO A 151 5.30 -13.86 -0.67
N THR A 152 5.58 -13.03 -1.69
CA THR A 152 6.94 -12.78 -2.19
C THR A 152 7.71 -11.70 -1.43
N ARG A 153 7.23 -11.26 -0.26
CA ARG A 153 7.86 -10.17 0.50
C ARG A 153 8.48 -10.64 1.81
N PRO A 154 9.78 -10.36 2.03
CA PRO A 154 10.46 -10.67 3.30
C PRO A 154 9.93 -9.83 4.48
N ARG A 155 9.06 -8.83 4.26
CA ARG A 155 8.52 -7.93 5.30
C ARG A 155 7.01 -7.93 5.50
N VAL A 156 6.23 -8.45 4.54
CA VAL A 156 4.86 -8.86 4.86
C VAL A 156 5.06 -10.17 5.62
N CYS A 157 5.29 -10.04 6.93
CA CYS A 157 5.51 -11.19 7.79
C CYS A 157 4.30 -12.10 7.63
N ARG A 158 4.50 -13.17 6.86
CA ARG A 158 3.62 -14.32 6.90
C ARG A 158 3.71 -14.79 8.34
N LEU A 159 2.72 -14.44 9.15
CA LEU A 159 2.48 -15.17 10.39
C LEU A 159 2.34 -16.60 9.92
N SER A 160 3.35 -17.42 10.17
CA SER A 160 3.27 -18.81 9.76
C SER A 160 2.01 -19.40 10.40
N ASN A 161 1.35 -20.37 9.77
CA ASN A 161 0.07 -20.87 10.28
C ASN A 161 0.17 -21.31 11.76
N GLY A 162 1.36 -21.67 12.27
CA GLY A 162 1.64 -21.93 13.69
C GLY A 162 1.65 -20.71 14.62
N GLU A 163 1.87 -19.50 14.11
CA GLU A 163 1.99 -18.23 14.84
C GLU A 163 0.70 -17.41 14.91
N LEU A 164 -0.37 -17.83 14.20
CA LEU A 164 -1.75 -17.38 14.43
C LEU A 164 -2.27 -17.95 15.77
N GLY A 165 -1.51 -17.70 16.84
CA GLY A 165 -1.83 -18.00 18.23
C GLY A 165 -2.32 -16.76 18.96
N ARG A 166 -2.25 -16.80 20.29
CA ARG A 166 -2.53 -15.63 21.13
C ARG A 166 -1.29 -14.73 21.16
N VAL A 167 -1.49 -13.42 21.08
CA VAL A 167 -0.44 -12.49 21.54
C VAL A 167 -0.10 -12.85 22.99
N PRO A 168 1.18 -13.06 23.36
CA PRO A 168 1.52 -13.45 24.73
C PRO A 168 0.90 -12.52 25.78
N GLY A 169 0.19 -13.11 26.74
CA GLY A 169 -0.53 -12.39 27.79
C GLY A 169 -1.84 -11.71 27.36
N GLU A 170 -2.22 -11.72 26.09
CA GLU A 170 -3.33 -10.93 25.56
C GLU A 170 -4.34 -11.78 24.76
N PRO A 171 -5.66 -11.67 25.03
CA PRO A 171 -6.69 -12.34 24.23
C PRO A 171 -6.90 -11.58 22.91
N ALA A 172 -5.95 -11.71 21.99
CA ALA A 172 -5.95 -11.03 20.69
C ALA A 172 -5.46 -11.95 19.55
N VAL A 173 -5.96 -11.71 18.34
CA VAL A 173 -5.53 -12.35 17.09
C VAL A 173 -4.45 -11.48 16.44
N PRO A 174 -3.20 -11.94 16.32
CA PRO A 174 -2.16 -11.17 15.66
C PRO A 174 -2.47 -11.04 14.17
N LEU A 175 -2.28 -9.85 13.63
CA LEU A 175 -2.32 -9.55 12.20
C LEU A 175 -0.89 -9.43 11.64
N TRP A 176 0.01 -8.84 12.41
CA TRP A 176 1.39 -8.60 11.99
C TRP A 176 2.34 -8.70 13.18
N LEU A 177 3.55 -9.18 12.91
CA LEU A 177 4.65 -9.23 13.85
C LEU A 177 5.85 -8.47 13.26
N GLY A 178 6.18 -7.35 13.89
CA GLY A 178 7.37 -6.57 13.60
C GLY A 178 8.54 -7.00 14.44
N ALA A 179 9.62 -7.40 13.79
CA ALA A 179 10.95 -7.49 14.38
C ALA A 179 11.80 -6.34 13.82
N ASP A 180 11.73 -5.17 14.45
CA ASP A 180 12.74 -4.13 14.21
C ASP A 180 13.96 -4.45 15.09
N PRO A 181 15.19 -4.46 14.55
CA PRO A 181 16.38 -4.77 15.35
C PRO A 181 16.61 -3.82 16.53
N PHE A 182 15.96 -2.65 16.53
CA PHE A 182 16.06 -1.62 17.57
C PHE A 182 14.81 -1.50 18.46
N VAL A 183 13.71 -2.19 18.12
CA VAL A 183 12.45 -2.13 18.87
C VAL A 183 12.07 -3.54 19.32
N PRO A 184 11.63 -3.74 20.57
CA PRO A 184 11.09 -5.04 21.00
C PRO A 184 10.01 -5.54 20.03
N LEU A 185 9.85 -6.87 19.94
CA LEU A 185 8.83 -7.52 19.12
C LEU A 185 7.48 -6.80 19.29
N SER A 186 6.98 -6.25 18.19
CA SER A 186 5.77 -5.44 18.17
C SER A 186 4.68 -6.17 17.39
N TYR A 187 3.48 -6.24 17.93
CA TYR A 187 2.33 -6.87 17.26
C TYR A 187 1.31 -5.81 16.88
N ALA A 188 0.72 -5.95 15.70
CA ALA A 188 -0.60 -5.39 15.42
C ALA A 188 -1.61 -6.52 15.56
N ALA A 189 -2.64 -6.37 16.38
CA ALA A 189 -3.59 -7.45 16.67
C ALA A 189 -5.02 -6.93 16.94
N VAL A 190 -6.01 -7.81 16.73
CA VAL A 190 -7.43 -7.57 17.02
C VAL A 190 -7.80 -8.26 18.32
N ARG A 191 -8.40 -7.53 19.28
CA ARG A 191 -8.84 -8.13 20.54
C ARG A 191 -10.01 -9.08 20.33
N TYR A 192 -10.11 -10.11 21.15
CA TYR A 192 -11.18 -11.09 21.09
C TYR A 192 -12.57 -10.49 21.30
N ASP A 193 -12.67 -9.44 22.10
CA ASP A 193 -13.92 -8.70 22.36
C ASP A 193 -14.41 -7.93 21.12
N ASP A 194 -13.50 -7.61 20.20
CA ASP A 194 -13.78 -6.85 19.00
C ASP A 194 -14.16 -7.75 17.81
N LEU A 195 -14.04 -9.08 17.93
CA LEU A 195 -14.28 -10.04 16.84
C LEU A 195 -15.76 -10.16 16.38
N ALA A 196 -16.68 -9.43 17.04
CA ALA A 196 -18.05 -9.31 16.56
C ALA A 196 -18.21 -8.23 15.46
N LEU A 197 -17.24 -7.33 15.32
CA LEU A 197 -17.28 -6.25 14.33
C LEU A 197 -16.82 -6.77 12.97
N THR A 198 -17.46 -6.32 11.89
CA THR A 198 -17.09 -6.74 10.52
C THR A 198 -15.67 -6.34 10.14
N ASP A 199 -15.25 -5.16 10.60
CA ASP A 199 -13.94 -4.56 10.37
C ASP A 199 -13.40 -4.01 11.70
N PRO A 200 -12.89 -4.90 12.57
CA PRO A 200 -12.60 -4.56 13.96
C PRO A 200 -11.38 -3.63 14.07
N PRO A 201 -11.23 -2.90 15.19
CA PRO A 201 -10.05 -2.11 15.44
C PRO A 201 -8.80 -2.95 15.62
N VAL A 202 -7.68 -2.43 15.13
CA VAL A 202 -6.35 -3.00 15.34
C VAL A 202 -5.65 -2.25 16.46
N ARG A 203 -4.95 -2.97 17.33
CA ARG A 203 -4.16 -2.42 18.43
C ARG A 203 -2.70 -2.84 18.32
N GLY A 204 -1.81 -1.93 18.71
CA GLY A 204 -0.40 -2.21 18.84
C GLY A 204 -0.09 -2.83 20.20
N PHE A 205 0.79 -3.82 20.24
CA PHE A 205 1.30 -4.42 21.48
C PHE A 205 2.82 -4.49 21.40
N ASN A 206 3.51 -4.01 22.43
CA ASN A 206 4.94 -4.27 22.58
C ASN A 206 5.14 -5.44 23.53
N LEU A 207 5.85 -6.48 23.08
CA LEU A 207 6.45 -7.43 24.00
C LEU A 207 7.70 -6.77 24.59
N ALA A 208 7.51 -6.05 25.68
CA ALA A 208 8.65 -5.70 26.51
C ALA A 208 9.25 -7.00 27.02
N VAL A 209 10.46 -7.34 26.57
CA VAL A 209 11.26 -8.39 27.19
C VAL A 209 11.76 -7.83 28.52
N THR A 210 10.88 -7.78 29.52
CA THR A 210 11.30 -7.47 30.89
C THR A 210 11.95 -8.71 31.46
N GLN A 211 13.11 -8.55 32.11
CA GLN A 211 13.81 -9.64 32.81
C GLN A 211 12.95 -10.35 33.88
N GLU A 212 11.84 -9.74 34.32
CA GLU A 212 10.96 -10.26 35.38
C GLU A 212 9.68 -10.98 34.90
N GLY A 213 9.54 -11.23 33.59
CA GLY A 213 8.42 -12.02 33.07
C GLY A 213 7.13 -11.23 32.81
N ASP A 214 6.76 -11.22 31.53
CA ASP A 214 5.39 -11.43 31.05
C ASP A 214 4.30 -10.38 31.30
N ALA A 215 4.61 -9.10 31.06
CA ALA A 215 3.55 -8.13 30.78
C ALA A 215 3.76 -7.47 29.42
N SER A 216 3.01 -7.97 28.42
CA SER A 216 2.71 -7.18 27.23
C SER A 216 2.07 -5.86 27.67
N ARG A 217 2.53 -4.76 27.09
CA ARG A 217 1.88 -3.47 27.30
C ARG A 217 1.23 -3.06 25.99
N PRO A 218 -0.08 -2.75 25.99
CA PRO A 218 -0.69 -2.15 24.81
C PRO A 218 0.09 -0.88 24.48
N LEU A 219 0.61 -0.84 23.26
CA LEU A 219 1.20 0.37 22.73
C LEU A 219 0.04 1.27 22.33
N ALA A 220 -0.08 2.46 22.89
CA ALA A 220 -0.98 3.45 22.31
C ALA A 220 -0.28 4.15 21.13
N GLY A 221 -0.01 3.32 20.11
CA GLY A 221 0.44 3.75 18.79
C GLY A 221 -0.72 4.08 17.85
N VAL A 222 -0.38 4.79 16.77
CA VAL A 222 -1.27 5.05 15.63
C VAL A 222 -1.34 3.81 14.78
N VAL A 223 -2.08 2.81 15.25
CA VAL A 223 -2.56 1.77 14.34
C VAL A 223 -3.90 2.28 13.81
N PRO A 224 -4.15 2.20 12.50
CA PRO A 224 -5.48 2.44 11.96
C PRO A 224 -6.56 1.72 12.78
N ASN A 225 -7.68 2.40 12.97
CA ASN A 225 -8.81 1.98 13.81
C ASN A 225 -9.60 0.82 13.21
N THR A 226 -9.18 0.25 12.08
CA THR A 226 -9.85 -0.86 11.40
C THR A 226 -8.81 -1.78 10.74
N VAL A 227 -9.11 -3.06 10.57
CA VAL A 227 -8.23 -4.02 9.88
C VAL A 227 -8.00 -3.59 8.42
N SER A 228 -9.05 -3.15 7.72
CA SER A 228 -8.91 -2.68 6.35
C SER A 228 -8.07 -1.39 6.27
N GLY A 229 -8.19 -0.49 7.25
CA GLY A 229 -7.34 0.69 7.33
C GLY A 229 -5.88 0.34 7.65
N PHE A 230 -5.66 -0.64 8.51
CA PHE A 230 -4.34 -1.19 8.78
C PHE A 230 -3.71 -1.77 7.52
N ALA A 231 -4.50 -2.51 6.73
CA ALA A 231 -4.03 -3.08 5.48
C ALA A 231 -3.63 -2.04 4.42
N ILE A 232 -4.41 -0.95 4.28
CA ILE A 232 -4.06 0.19 3.42
C ILE A 232 -2.75 0.82 3.89
N ASP A 233 -2.68 1.15 5.18
CA ASP A 233 -1.53 1.85 5.74
C ASP A 233 -0.25 1.03 5.62
N HIS A 234 -0.33 -0.26 5.95
CA HIS A 234 0.76 -1.22 5.82
C HIS A 234 1.21 -1.37 4.37
N SER A 235 0.28 -1.54 3.43
CA SER A 235 0.59 -1.67 2.00
C SER A 235 1.32 -0.44 1.46
N VAL A 236 0.95 0.76 1.91
CA VAL A 236 1.61 2.01 1.51
C VAL A 236 2.95 2.19 2.24
N ALA A 237 3.04 1.84 3.51
CA ALA A 237 4.26 1.99 4.30
C ALA A 237 5.38 1.05 3.79
N ASP A 238 5.04 -0.17 3.41
CA ASP A 238 5.96 -1.25 3.04
C ASP A 238 6.12 -1.43 1.51
N VAL A 239 6.00 -0.34 0.75
CA VAL A 239 6.42 -0.33 -0.66
C VAL A 239 7.95 -0.45 -0.70
N GLU A 240 8.48 -1.66 -0.83
CA GLU A 240 9.90 -1.91 -1.12
C GLU A 240 10.21 -1.55 -2.58
N GLY A 241 10.10 -0.26 -2.93
CA GLY A 241 10.64 0.25 -4.19
C GLY A 241 12.16 0.33 -4.11
N GLY A 242 12.87 0.09 -5.21
CA GLY A 242 14.34 0.14 -5.29
C GLY A 242 15.02 1.47 -4.90
N TRP A 243 14.24 2.47 -4.49
CA TRP A 243 14.69 3.76 -3.96
C TRP A 243 14.69 3.85 -2.43
N GLY A 244 14.09 2.87 -1.72
CA GLY A 244 13.89 2.92 -0.27
C GLY A 244 12.82 3.94 0.14
N GLY A 245 12.12 3.67 1.24
CA GLY A 245 11.19 4.63 1.81
C GLY A 245 11.93 5.77 2.49
N TYR A 246 11.60 7.02 2.15
CA TYR A 246 12.06 8.18 2.92
C TYR A 246 11.06 8.46 4.01
N TRP A 247 11.53 8.84 5.20
CA TRP A 247 10.66 9.34 6.26
C TRP A 247 11.25 10.57 6.94
N LEU A 248 10.38 11.51 7.29
CA LEU A 248 10.72 12.71 8.03
C LEU A 248 9.71 12.90 9.15
N SER A 249 10.21 12.98 10.38
CA SER A 249 9.42 13.49 11.51
C SER A 249 9.61 14.99 11.63
N THR A 250 8.53 15.76 11.63
CA THR A 250 8.60 17.23 11.66
C THR A 250 7.41 17.84 12.41
N ASP A 251 7.63 18.99 13.03
CA ASP A 251 6.62 19.88 13.62
C ASP A 251 6.01 20.86 12.59
N ARG A 252 6.56 20.92 11.37
CA ARG A 252 6.05 21.72 10.25
C ARG A 252 5.01 20.96 9.42
N GLY A 253 4.11 20.22 10.08
CA GLY A 253 3.18 19.32 9.41
C GLY A 253 2.28 20.01 8.39
N GLU A 254 1.70 21.15 8.76
CA GLU A 254 0.78 21.88 7.85
C GLU A 254 1.47 22.43 6.60
N GLU A 255 2.72 22.89 6.74
CA GLU A 255 3.49 23.35 5.58
C GLU A 255 3.76 22.20 4.60
N TRP A 256 4.16 21.03 5.10
CA TRP A 256 4.36 19.87 4.25
C TRP A 256 3.06 19.45 3.56
N ARG A 257 1.94 19.42 4.28
CA ARG A 257 0.63 19.13 3.68
C ARG A 257 0.30 20.11 2.56
N GLN A 258 0.49 21.41 2.77
CA GLN A 258 0.21 22.41 1.73
C GLN A 258 1.07 22.18 0.48
N ARG A 259 2.38 21.99 0.67
CA ARG A 259 3.30 21.74 -0.45
C ARG A 259 3.00 20.43 -1.19
N LEU A 260 2.54 19.40 -0.49
CA LEU A 260 2.11 18.15 -1.09
C LEU A 260 0.79 18.31 -1.85
N ARG A 261 -0.18 19.06 -1.31
CA ARG A 261 -1.43 19.42 -2.02
C ARG A 261 -1.16 20.11 -3.35
N ASP A 262 -0.18 21.01 -3.38
CA ASP A 262 0.18 21.75 -4.60
C ASP A 262 0.93 20.86 -5.63
N ALA A 263 1.61 19.81 -5.17
CA ALA A 263 2.48 18.98 -6.00
C ALA A 263 1.84 17.68 -6.51
N PHE A 264 0.77 17.19 -5.86
CA PHE A 264 0.18 15.89 -6.15
C PHE A 264 -1.24 16.03 -6.71
N PRO A 265 -1.57 15.32 -7.80
CA PRO A 265 -2.90 15.38 -8.41
C PRO A 265 -3.97 14.64 -7.60
N CYS A 266 -3.58 13.66 -6.77
CA CYS A 266 -4.51 12.87 -5.98
C CYS A 266 -4.21 13.01 -4.48
N ARG A 267 -5.28 13.15 -3.69
CA ARG A 267 -5.25 13.19 -2.23
C ARG A 267 -6.41 12.36 -1.68
N ALA A 268 -6.12 11.55 -0.66
CA ALA A 268 -7.13 10.85 0.12
C ALA A 268 -6.80 10.95 1.62
N THR A 269 -7.80 10.71 2.46
CA THR A 269 -7.64 10.71 3.92
C THR A 269 -8.34 9.50 4.51
N LEU A 270 -7.67 8.82 5.43
CA LEU A 270 -8.23 7.73 6.21
C LEU A 270 -7.77 7.88 7.66
N GLU A 271 -8.71 8.03 8.59
CA GLU A 271 -8.43 7.99 10.03
C GLU A 271 -7.35 9.00 10.50
N GLY A 272 -7.31 10.17 9.86
CA GLY A 272 -6.33 11.22 10.14
C GLY A 272 -4.99 11.07 9.42
N ILE A 273 -4.80 9.99 8.65
CA ILE A 273 -3.66 9.79 7.75
C ILE A 273 -4.02 10.33 6.38
N GLU A 274 -3.15 11.15 5.80
CA GLU A 274 -3.29 11.67 4.44
C GLU A 274 -2.38 10.93 3.47
N TYR A 275 -2.92 10.57 2.31
CA TYR A 275 -2.21 9.95 1.21
C TYR A 275 -2.23 10.91 0.03
N PHE A 276 -1.06 11.15 -0.55
CA PHE A 276 -0.86 11.95 -1.75
C PHE A 276 -0.28 11.03 -2.81
N GLU A 277 -0.86 11.02 -4.01
CA GLU A 277 -0.48 10.06 -5.05
C GLU A 277 -0.35 10.75 -6.42
N ALA A 278 0.71 10.36 -7.12
CA ALA A 278 1.00 10.71 -8.50
C ALA A 278 1.43 9.41 -9.21
N ASN A 279 1.62 9.48 -10.53
CA ASN A 279 2.12 8.31 -11.26
C ASN A 279 3.43 7.82 -10.64
N ASP A 280 3.43 6.56 -10.21
CA ASP A 280 4.59 5.87 -9.63
C ASP A 280 5.11 6.48 -8.31
N LEU A 281 4.36 7.38 -7.66
CA LEU A 281 4.76 8.05 -6.41
C LEU A 281 3.60 8.16 -5.41
N VAL A 282 3.85 7.74 -4.18
CA VAL A 282 2.88 7.85 -3.07
C VAL A 282 3.58 8.44 -1.86
N VAL A 283 2.93 9.41 -1.23
CA VAL A 283 3.38 10.04 0.01
C VAL A 283 2.29 9.88 1.05
N ARG A 284 2.69 9.43 2.22
CA ARG A 284 1.84 9.27 3.40
C ARG A 284 2.24 10.31 4.42
N VAL A 285 1.26 11.01 4.99
CA VAL A 285 1.44 11.95 6.11
C VAL A 285 0.57 11.48 7.25
N ALA A 286 1.18 10.99 8.32
CA ALA A 286 0.47 10.50 9.50
C ALA A 286 0.79 11.36 10.73
N PRO A 287 -0.17 11.62 11.62
CA PRO A 287 0.10 12.27 12.88
C PRO A 287 1.04 11.40 13.72
N LEU A 288 2.08 12.01 14.26
CA LEU A 288 2.95 11.38 15.25
C LEU A 288 2.30 11.61 16.62
N ARG A 289 1.69 10.58 17.21
CA ARG A 289 1.13 10.71 18.55
C ARG A 289 2.25 10.92 19.56
N ASN A 290 2.16 12.03 20.30
CA ASN A 290 3.03 12.37 21.42
C ASN A 290 2.72 11.50 22.66
N GLU A 291 2.60 10.19 22.48
CA GLU A 291 2.77 9.34 23.65
C GLU A 291 4.22 9.46 24.08
N PRO A 292 4.50 9.79 25.35
CA PRO A 292 5.88 9.79 25.82
C PRO A 292 6.39 8.37 25.65
N TYR A 293 7.16 8.15 24.59
CA TYR A 293 8.01 6.98 24.45
C TYR A 293 8.85 6.96 25.72
N ARG A 294 8.44 6.14 26.70
CA ARG A 294 9.24 5.90 27.89
C ARG A 294 10.38 5.04 27.40
N PRO A 295 11.59 5.60 27.25
CA PRO A 295 12.68 4.80 26.76
C PRO A 295 12.85 3.61 27.71
N GLY A 296 13.20 2.44 27.17
CA GLY A 296 13.61 1.33 28.02
C GLY A 296 14.71 1.77 29.00
N PRO A 297 14.95 1.03 30.09
CA PRO A 297 15.86 1.44 31.17
C PRO A 297 17.25 1.92 30.71
N LEU A 298 17.73 1.45 29.55
CA LEU A 298 18.98 1.87 28.91
C LEU A 298 18.99 3.31 28.35
N LEU A 299 17.83 3.95 28.18
CA LEU A 299 17.68 5.30 27.64
C LEU A 299 16.95 6.26 28.60
N ALA A 300 16.69 5.81 29.84
CA ALA A 300 15.89 6.53 30.84
C ALA A 300 16.48 7.87 31.30
N GLU A 301 17.77 8.12 31.06
CA GLU A 301 18.44 9.37 31.44
C GLU A 301 18.19 10.54 30.47
N ARG A 302 17.55 10.30 29.32
CA ARG A 302 17.24 11.39 28.39
C ARG A 302 15.94 12.10 28.79
N PRO A 303 15.95 13.43 29.01
CA PRO A 303 14.74 14.16 29.33
C PRO A 303 13.70 14.00 28.21
N PRO A 304 12.39 13.89 28.55
CA PRO A 304 11.35 13.77 27.55
C PRO A 304 11.39 14.99 26.63
N LEU A 305 11.56 14.74 25.33
CA LEU A 305 11.54 15.79 24.32
C LEU A 305 10.15 16.42 24.31
N ARG A 306 10.06 17.69 24.72
CA ARG A 306 8.83 18.50 24.62
C ARG A 306 8.83 19.21 23.28
N PHE A 307 7.74 19.07 22.53
CA PHE A 307 7.56 19.72 21.23
C PHE A 307 6.35 20.66 21.27
N SER A 308 6.43 21.80 20.61
CA SER A 308 5.33 22.75 20.43
C SER A 308 4.76 22.61 19.02
N GLY A 309 3.72 21.79 18.83
CA GLY A 309 3.03 21.64 17.54
C GLY A 309 2.55 20.24 17.23
N GLU A 310 1.75 20.10 16.16
CA GLU A 310 1.38 18.81 15.60
C GLU A 310 2.60 18.21 14.91
N ARG A 311 3.12 17.10 15.45
CA ARG A 311 4.17 16.34 14.78
C ARG A 311 3.52 15.42 13.77
N VAL A 312 4.11 15.33 12.59
CA VAL A 312 3.72 14.35 11.57
C VAL A 312 4.93 13.55 11.11
N THR A 313 4.68 12.33 10.68
CA THR A 313 5.59 11.52 9.89
C THR A 313 5.18 11.65 8.43
N VAL A 314 6.07 12.18 7.60
CA VAL A 314 5.93 12.20 6.14
C VAL A 314 6.77 11.07 5.59
N SER A 315 6.17 10.10 4.89
CA SER A 315 6.90 9.04 4.21
C SER A 315 6.59 9.01 2.72
N ALA A 316 7.61 8.88 1.87
CA ALA A 316 7.45 8.82 0.42
C ALA A 316 8.00 7.51 -0.13
N GLN A 317 7.26 6.96 -1.09
CA GLN A 317 7.57 5.72 -1.78
C GLN A 317 7.47 5.92 -3.29
N ALA A 318 8.31 5.20 -4.02
CA ALA A 318 8.36 5.21 -5.47
C ALA A 318 8.26 3.80 -6.04
N ALA A 319 7.50 3.63 -7.12
CA ALA A 319 7.45 2.35 -7.82
C ALA A 319 8.81 2.04 -8.46
N ALA A 320 9.10 0.75 -8.66
CA ALA A 320 10.33 0.32 -9.29
C ALA A 320 10.46 0.90 -10.72
N GLY A 321 11.58 1.56 -11.00
CA GLY A 321 11.86 2.17 -12.30
C GLY A 321 11.30 3.59 -12.50
N VAL A 322 10.88 4.28 -11.44
CA VAL A 322 10.46 5.69 -11.56
C VAL A 322 11.56 6.57 -12.19
N ASP A 323 11.20 7.43 -13.13
CA ASP A 323 12.10 8.45 -13.68
C ASP A 323 12.32 9.56 -12.65
N ALA A 324 13.56 9.74 -12.18
CA ALA A 324 13.93 10.75 -11.19
C ALA A 324 13.51 12.19 -11.59
N ARG A 325 13.39 12.47 -12.90
CA ARG A 325 12.94 13.77 -13.41
C ARG A 325 11.46 14.03 -13.16
N ARG A 326 10.66 12.97 -13.00
CA ARG A 326 9.21 13.03 -12.69
C ARG A 326 8.94 13.20 -11.19
N VAL A 327 9.93 12.99 -10.33
CA VAL A 327 9.78 13.16 -8.89
C VAL A 327 9.56 14.64 -8.56
N PRO A 328 8.46 15.02 -7.85
CA PRO A 328 8.23 16.40 -7.47
C PRO A 328 9.36 16.98 -6.61
N ALA A 329 9.64 18.28 -6.73
CA ALA A 329 10.69 18.95 -5.97
C ALA A 329 10.52 18.80 -4.45
N VAL A 330 9.28 18.77 -3.96
CA VAL A 330 8.94 18.53 -2.55
C VAL A 330 9.38 17.15 -2.07
N VAL A 331 9.27 16.11 -2.91
CA VAL A 331 9.72 14.75 -2.57
C VAL A 331 11.25 14.67 -2.58
N ARG A 332 11.93 15.33 -3.53
CA ARG A 332 13.40 15.44 -3.51
C ARG A 332 13.91 16.17 -2.28
N GLU A 333 13.22 17.21 -1.83
CA GLU A 333 13.55 17.89 -0.57
C GLU A 333 13.30 16.99 0.64
N LEU A 334 12.19 16.26 0.66
CA LEU A 334 11.91 15.26 1.68
C LEU A 334 13.05 14.24 1.75
N ALA A 335 13.47 13.66 0.61
CA ALA A 335 14.58 12.72 0.54
C ALA A 335 15.90 13.31 1.08
N ARG A 336 16.21 14.58 0.77
CA ARG A 336 17.40 15.28 1.29
C ARG A 336 17.36 15.54 2.80
N ARG A 337 16.17 15.70 3.39
CA ARG A 337 15.97 15.96 4.82
C ARG A 337 15.69 14.71 5.64
N ALA A 338 15.21 13.65 4.98
CA ALA A 338 14.87 12.40 5.62
C ALA A 338 16.11 11.79 6.26
N THR A 339 15.95 11.29 7.48
CA THR A 339 16.95 10.37 8.02
C THR A 339 16.75 9.06 7.29
N LEU A 340 17.78 8.54 6.63
CA LEU A 340 17.69 7.24 5.96
C LEU A 340 17.30 6.18 7.01
N PHE A 341 16.08 5.65 6.89
CA PHE A 341 15.68 4.47 7.64
C PHE A 341 16.27 3.27 6.93
N HIS A 342 17.54 2.99 7.21
CA HIS A 342 18.21 1.68 7.12
C HIS A 342 19.71 1.92 7.25
N GLY A 343 20.27 1.48 8.38
CA GLY A 343 21.70 1.53 8.65
C GLY A 343 22.56 0.62 7.77
N ASN A 344 22.18 0.32 6.52
CA ASN A 344 22.98 -0.54 5.64
C ASN A 344 22.77 -0.38 4.13
N LEU A 345 22.01 0.60 3.66
CA LEU A 345 22.00 0.95 2.25
C LEU A 345 22.46 2.40 2.14
N GLY A 346 23.67 2.61 1.65
CA GLY A 346 24.06 3.93 1.14
C GLY A 346 23.03 4.43 0.11
N PRO A 347 23.11 5.69 -0.33
CA PRO A 347 22.27 6.17 -1.43
C PRO A 347 22.28 5.12 -2.55
N PRO A 348 21.11 4.74 -3.11
CA PRO A 348 21.05 3.69 -4.12
C PRO A 348 22.11 3.96 -5.18
N ASN A 349 23.05 3.01 -5.32
CA ASN A 349 24.28 3.19 -6.07
C ASN A 349 24.02 3.86 -7.42
N GLY A 350 24.48 5.11 -7.57
CA GLY A 350 24.61 5.75 -8.87
C GLY A 350 23.50 6.70 -9.32
N VAL A 351 22.53 7.08 -8.48
CA VAL A 351 21.62 8.19 -8.85
C VAL A 351 22.01 9.49 -8.11
N PRO A 352 22.68 10.44 -8.79
CA PRO A 352 22.95 11.75 -8.20
C PRO A 352 21.63 12.53 -8.07
N PHE A 353 21.38 13.07 -6.88
CA PHE A 353 20.29 14.02 -6.61
C PHE A 353 20.72 15.47 -6.79
#